data_AF-X0X897-F1
#
_entry.id   AF-X0X897-F1
#
_cell.length_a   1.000
_cell.length_b   1.000
_cell.length_c   1.000
_cell.angle_alpha   90.00
_cell.angle_beta   90.00
_cell.angle_gamma   90.00
#
_symmetry.space_group_name_H-M   'P 1'
#
loop_
_entity.id
_entity.type
_entity.pdbx_description
1 polymer ?
#
loop_
_entity_poly.entity_id
_entity_poly.type
_entity_poly.pdbx_seq_one_letter_code
_entity_poly.pdbx_strand_id
1 'polypeptide(L)'
;IQGDFHIHDLNLLSVYCVGWDLFDLLVEGFRGVWGKVESKPANHLRTALGQIVNFFYTLQGEAAGAQAFSNFDTLLAPFIRFDRLDYKGVKQALQEFIFNINVPTRVGFQTPFTNVTLDLNVPGYYADQCVVIGGKAQDTTYADFQKEMGLFNKAFLEVMAEGDARGRVFTFPIPTYSITKGFDWENPILDDLWEMTAKYGIPYFSNFVNSDMNPEDARSMCCRLRIDNRQLEKRGGGLFGSNPLTGSIGVVTINMPKI
;
A
#
# COMPACT_ATOMS: atom_id res chain seq x y z
N ILE A 1 -7.21 28.72 19.62
CA ILE A 1 -7.69 30.05 19.17
C ILE A 1 -6.55 31.06 19.01
N GLN A 2 -5.63 31.20 19.97
CA GLN A 2 -4.49 32.12 19.86
C GLN A 2 -3.39 31.68 18.87
N GLY A 3 -3.44 30.45 18.36
CA GLY A 3 -2.51 29.95 17.33
C GLY A 3 -1.17 29.44 17.87
N ASP A 4 -1.08 29.14 19.17
CA ASP A 4 0.12 28.56 19.79
C ASP A 4 0.32 27.10 19.41
N PHE A 5 -0.77 26.42 19.09
CA PHE A 5 -0.79 25.09 18.48
C PHE A 5 -1.97 24.98 17.51
N HIS A 6 -1.88 24.02 16.60
CA HIS A 6 -2.91 23.65 15.64
C HIS A 6 -3.30 22.20 15.83
N ILE A 7 -4.56 21.96 16.20
CA ILE A 7 -5.16 20.62 16.22
C ILE A 7 -5.71 20.37 14.81
N HIS A 8 -5.16 19.37 14.12
CA HIS A 8 -5.57 19.03 12.76
C HIS A 8 -6.92 18.30 12.76
N ASP A 9 -7.63 18.37 11.63
CA ASP A 9 -8.83 17.58 11.32
C ASP A 9 -10.00 17.68 12.33
N LEU A 10 -10.09 18.79 13.08
CA LEU A 10 -11.15 19.04 14.07
C LEU A 10 -12.59 18.97 13.53
N ASN A 11 -12.76 19.02 12.22
CA ASN A 11 -14.06 18.90 11.56
C ASN A 11 -14.59 17.45 11.48
N LEU A 12 -13.78 16.46 11.86
CA LEU A 12 -14.14 15.04 11.83
C LEU A 12 -13.96 14.40 13.22
N LEU A 13 -14.94 13.61 13.65
CA LEU A 13 -14.80 12.74 14.83
C LEU A 13 -14.27 11.39 14.36
N SER A 14 -12.97 11.32 14.12
CA SER A 14 -12.31 10.18 13.47
C SER A 14 -10.82 10.13 13.84
N VAL A 15 -10.14 9.04 13.48
CA VAL A 15 -8.68 8.92 13.59
C VAL A 15 -7.99 9.63 12.43
N TYR A 16 -6.71 9.96 12.57
CA TYR A 16 -5.95 10.65 11.52
C TYR A 16 -5.64 9.72 10.35
N CYS A 17 -4.78 8.72 10.53
CA CYS A 17 -4.37 7.84 9.42
C CYS A 17 -4.26 6.39 9.87
N VAL A 18 -4.46 5.47 8.93
CA VAL A 18 -4.52 4.05 9.21
C VAL A 18 -3.74 3.27 8.16
N GLY A 19 -2.80 2.44 8.62
CA GLY A 19 -2.31 1.33 7.80
C GLY A 19 -3.17 0.12 8.06
N TRP A 20 -3.47 -0.57 6.98
CA TRP A 20 -4.27 -1.78 6.99
C TRP A 20 -3.40 -2.97 6.61
N ASP A 21 -3.82 -4.14 7.08
CA ASP A 21 -3.19 -5.39 6.67
C ASP A 21 -3.90 -5.93 5.41
N LEU A 22 -3.20 -5.92 4.28
CA LEU A 22 -3.74 -6.51 3.06
C LEU A 22 -3.87 -8.03 3.19
N PHE A 23 -3.01 -8.68 3.96
CA PHE A 23 -3.09 -10.13 4.18
C PHE A 23 -4.42 -10.50 4.84
N ASP A 24 -4.88 -9.71 5.81
CA ASP A 24 -6.18 -9.90 6.48
C ASP A 24 -7.35 -9.81 5.49
N LEU A 25 -7.34 -8.80 4.61
CA LEU A 25 -8.34 -8.69 3.54
C LEU A 25 -8.32 -9.90 2.59
N LEU A 26 -7.14 -10.43 2.27
CA LEU A 26 -7.00 -11.61 1.41
C LEU A 26 -7.42 -12.93 2.08
N VAL A 27 -7.38 -13.00 3.42
CA VAL A 27 -7.79 -14.17 4.21
C VAL A 27 -9.28 -14.14 4.51
N GLU A 28 -9.81 -13.01 4.96
CA GLU A 28 -11.18 -12.88 5.46
C GLU A 28 -12.18 -12.42 4.39
N GLY A 29 -11.70 -11.69 3.38
CA GLY A 29 -12.54 -10.97 2.43
C GLY A 29 -13.06 -9.66 3.01
N PHE A 30 -13.83 -8.91 2.23
CA PHE A 30 -14.36 -7.62 2.68
C PHE A 30 -15.69 -7.78 3.45
N ARG A 31 -15.61 -7.71 4.79
CA ARG A 31 -16.70 -8.05 5.72
C ARG A 31 -16.57 -7.32 7.06
N GLY A 32 -17.50 -7.54 7.99
CA GLY A 32 -17.38 -7.12 9.39
C GLY A 32 -18.41 -6.10 9.88
N VAL A 33 -19.34 -5.66 9.03
CA VAL A 33 -20.42 -4.74 9.42
C VAL A 33 -21.75 -5.46 9.38
N TRP A 34 -22.37 -5.62 10.56
CA TRP A 34 -23.65 -6.33 10.69
C TRP A 34 -24.74 -5.72 9.81
N GLY A 35 -25.47 -6.57 9.09
CA GLY A 35 -26.56 -6.15 8.20
C GLY A 35 -26.11 -5.46 6.91
N LYS A 36 -24.81 -5.46 6.58
CA LYS A 36 -24.27 -4.98 5.30
C LYS A 36 -23.85 -6.15 4.40
N VAL A 37 -23.71 -5.86 3.11
CA VAL A 37 -23.22 -6.83 2.13
C VAL A 37 -21.74 -7.12 2.40
N GLU A 38 -21.37 -8.40 2.30
CA GLU A 38 -20.01 -8.88 2.52
C GLU A 38 -19.50 -9.62 1.28
N SER A 39 -18.19 -9.59 1.05
CA SER A 39 -17.50 -10.31 -0.03
C SER A 39 -16.58 -11.36 0.55
N LYS A 40 -16.63 -12.58 -0.01
CA LYS A 40 -15.65 -13.64 0.31
C LYS A 40 -14.25 -13.26 -0.19
N PRO A 41 -13.19 -13.87 0.36
CA PRO A 41 -11.83 -13.73 -0.14
C PRO A 41 -11.72 -13.89 -1.67
N ALA A 42 -10.89 -13.05 -2.29
CA ALA A 42 -10.70 -13.06 -3.73
C ALA A 42 -9.93 -14.31 -4.21
N ASN A 43 -10.37 -14.90 -5.33
CA ASN A 43 -9.66 -16.02 -6.00
C ASN A 43 -8.82 -15.58 -7.20
N HIS A 44 -9.03 -14.36 -7.70
CA HIS A 44 -8.42 -13.82 -8.92
C HIS A 44 -7.86 -12.42 -8.67
N LEU A 45 -6.79 -12.04 -9.38
CA LEU A 45 -6.08 -10.77 -9.22
C LEU A 45 -7.02 -9.58 -9.36
N ARG A 46 -7.84 -9.56 -10.42
CA ARG A 46 -8.82 -8.49 -10.66
C ARG A 46 -9.83 -8.35 -9.53
N THR A 47 -10.28 -9.48 -8.97
CA THR A 47 -11.20 -9.48 -7.84
C THR A 47 -10.53 -8.94 -6.58
N ALA A 48 -9.27 -9.30 -6.33
CA ALA A 48 -8.48 -8.77 -5.21
C ALA A 48 -8.30 -7.25 -5.31
N LEU A 49 -7.88 -6.76 -6.48
CA LEU A 49 -7.75 -5.32 -6.77
C LEU A 49 -9.08 -4.57 -6.64
N GLY A 50 -10.18 -5.16 -7.12
CA GLY A 50 -11.52 -4.59 -6.96
C GLY A 50 -11.98 -4.52 -5.50
N GLN A 51 -11.68 -5.54 -4.69
CA GLN A 51 -11.95 -5.50 -3.24
C GLN A 51 -11.10 -4.43 -2.53
N ILE A 52 -9.83 -4.26 -2.91
CA ILE A 52 -8.95 -3.20 -2.39
C ILE A 52 -9.52 -1.81 -2.71
N VAL A 53 -10.00 -1.61 -3.93
CA VAL A 53 -10.69 -0.37 -4.32
C VAL A 53 -11.89 -0.14 -3.40
N ASN A 54 -12.80 -1.09 -3.30
CA ASN A 54 -13.98 -0.98 -2.44
C ASN A 54 -13.62 -0.74 -0.97
N PHE A 55 -12.57 -1.40 -0.48
CA PHE A 55 -12.06 -1.25 0.87
C PHE A 55 -11.62 0.20 1.13
N PHE A 56 -10.72 0.74 0.29
CA PHE A 56 -10.26 2.12 0.44
C PHE A 56 -11.40 3.14 0.32
N TYR A 57 -12.31 2.96 -0.65
CA TYR A 57 -13.47 3.85 -0.83
C TYR A 57 -14.48 3.78 0.31
N THR A 58 -14.59 2.66 0.99
CA THR A 58 -15.48 2.52 2.14
C THR A 58 -14.84 3.14 3.38
N LEU A 59 -13.60 2.78 3.67
CA LEU A 59 -12.92 3.19 4.90
C LEU A 59 -12.38 4.63 4.88
N GLN A 60 -12.41 5.32 3.73
CA GLN A 60 -12.04 6.75 3.68
C GLN A 60 -13.02 7.64 4.44
N GLY A 61 -14.22 7.14 4.75
CA GLY A 61 -15.18 7.83 5.62
C GLY A 61 -14.85 7.69 7.10
N GLU A 62 -13.99 6.72 7.46
CA GLU A 62 -13.70 6.33 8.84
C GLU A 62 -12.38 6.92 9.37
N ALA A 63 -11.53 7.46 8.48
CA ALA A 63 -10.27 8.14 8.80
C ALA A 63 -10.19 9.52 8.10
N ALA A 64 -9.62 10.51 8.76
CA ALA A 64 -9.49 11.87 8.21
C ALA A 64 -8.43 11.99 7.09
N GLY A 65 -7.35 11.24 7.25
CA GLY A 65 -6.15 11.26 6.42
C GLY A 65 -5.95 9.98 5.59
N ALA A 66 -4.70 9.61 5.36
CA ALA A 66 -4.38 8.55 4.42
C ALA A 66 -4.69 7.15 4.94
N GLN A 67 -4.96 6.27 3.98
CA GLN A 67 -5.05 4.84 4.18
C GLN A 67 -3.97 4.11 3.39
N ALA A 68 -3.29 3.17 4.02
CA ALA A 68 -2.14 2.53 3.42
C ALA A 68 -2.25 1.00 3.44
N PHE A 69 -1.80 0.38 2.35
CA PHE A 69 -1.41 -1.03 2.35
C PHE A 69 0.11 -1.16 2.22
N SER A 70 0.68 -2.10 2.94
CA SER A 70 2.08 -2.50 2.79
C SER A 70 2.20 -3.83 2.05
N ASN A 71 3.37 -4.14 1.52
CA ASN A 71 3.68 -5.41 0.85
C ASN A 71 2.75 -5.71 -0.34
N PHE A 72 2.38 -4.66 -1.07
CA PHE A 72 1.29 -4.71 -2.04
C PHE A 72 1.62 -5.62 -3.23
N ASP A 73 2.84 -5.52 -3.76
CA ASP A 73 3.35 -6.40 -4.81
C ASP A 73 3.58 -7.83 -4.31
N THR A 74 4.21 -8.00 -3.13
CA THR A 74 4.46 -9.32 -2.53
C THR A 74 3.17 -10.12 -2.36
N LEU A 75 2.14 -9.51 -1.75
CA LEU A 75 0.89 -10.19 -1.42
C LEU A 75 0.00 -10.44 -2.65
N LEU A 76 0.12 -9.63 -3.71
CA LEU A 76 -0.71 -9.77 -4.92
C LEU A 76 -0.03 -10.55 -6.05
N ALA A 77 1.30 -10.63 -6.07
CA ALA A 77 2.05 -11.37 -7.10
C ALA A 77 1.60 -12.84 -7.26
N PRO A 78 1.25 -13.60 -6.21
CA PRO A 78 0.79 -14.98 -6.37
C PRO A 78 -0.42 -15.13 -7.29
N PHE A 79 -1.36 -14.18 -7.27
CA PHE A 79 -2.54 -14.23 -8.14
C PHE A 79 -2.18 -14.23 -9.63
N ILE A 80 -1.06 -13.61 -10.03
CA ILE A 80 -0.59 -13.61 -11.42
C ILE A 80 -0.35 -15.04 -11.92
N ARG A 81 0.35 -15.86 -11.11
CA ARG A 81 0.65 -17.26 -11.45
C ARG A 81 -0.60 -18.12 -11.43
N PHE A 82 -1.44 -17.98 -10.40
CA PHE A 82 -2.65 -18.79 -10.23
C PHE A 82 -3.69 -18.49 -11.33
N ASP A 83 -3.80 -17.24 -11.76
CA ASP A 83 -4.66 -16.83 -12.89
C ASP A 83 -4.00 -17.11 -14.26
N ARG A 84 -2.73 -17.53 -14.28
CA ARG A 84 -1.92 -17.77 -15.49
C ARG A 84 -1.86 -16.54 -16.40
N LEU A 85 -1.73 -15.37 -15.80
CA LEU A 85 -1.71 -14.11 -16.54
C LEU A 85 -0.36 -13.92 -17.24
N ASP A 86 -0.43 -13.52 -18.50
CA ASP A 86 0.71 -12.96 -19.20
C ASP A 86 0.86 -11.46 -18.84
N TYR A 87 1.92 -10.85 -19.36
CA TYR A 87 2.20 -9.43 -19.11
C TYR A 87 1.02 -8.52 -19.46
N LYS A 88 0.32 -8.79 -20.57
CA LYS A 88 -0.84 -8.00 -21.00
C LYS A 88 -1.99 -8.11 -20.00
N GLY A 89 -2.26 -9.32 -19.50
CA GLY A 89 -3.26 -9.56 -18.46
C GLY A 89 -2.95 -8.82 -17.16
N VAL A 90 -1.69 -8.84 -16.73
CA VAL A 90 -1.23 -8.11 -15.53
C VAL A 90 -1.37 -6.60 -15.71
N LYS A 91 -0.84 -6.04 -16.81
CA LYS A 91 -0.93 -4.61 -17.12
C LYS A 91 -2.37 -4.12 -17.21
N GLN A 92 -3.26 -4.90 -17.84
CA GLN A 92 -4.67 -4.58 -17.91
C GLN A 92 -5.33 -4.55 -16.52
N ALA A 93 -5.04 -5.53 -15.66
CA ALA A 93 -5.60 -5.57 -14.31
C ALA A 93 -5.15 -4.38 -13.45
N LEU A 94 -3.87 -4.00 -13.57
CA LEU A 94 -3.33 -2.84 -12.85
C LEU A 94 -3.82 -1.51 -13.42
N GLN A 95 -3.98 -1.40 -14.74
CA GLN A 95 -4.62 -0.23 -15.36
C GLN A 95 -6.05 -0.04 -14.84
N GLU A 96 -6.83 -1.11 -14.80
CA GLU A 96 -8.19 -1.09 -14.22
C GLU A 96 -8.15 -0.60 -12.76
N PHE A 97 -7.22 -1.12 -11.95
CA PHE A 97 -7.04 -0.68 -10.57
C PHE A 97 -6.71 0.81 -10.45
N ILE A 98 -5.69 1.30 -11.17
CA ILE A 98 -5.25 2.69 -11.13
C ILE A 98 -6.36 3.64 -11.60
N PHE A 99 -7.11 3.27 -12.65
CA PHE A 99 -8.18 4.13 -13.13
C PHE A 99 -9.32 4.21 -12.12
N ASN A 100 -9.70 3.09 -11.51
CA ASN A 100 -10.80 3.06 -10.54
C ASN A 100 -10.44 3.74 -9.22
N ILE A 101 -9.23 3.56 -8.71
CA ILE A 101 -8.82 4.19 -7.44
C ILE A 101 -8.65 5.72 -7.57
N ASN A 102 -8.49 6.24 -8.79
CA ASN A 102 -8.38 7.69 -9.04
C ASN A 102 -9.72 8.42 -9.24
N VAL A 103 -10.86 7.72 -9.24
CA VAL A 103 -12.18 8.36 -9.42
C VAL A 103 -12.55 9.24 -8.21
N PRO A 104 -12.90 10.52 -8.40
CA PRO A 104 -13.16 11.43 -7.29
C PRO A 104 -14.58 11.25 -6.72
N THR A 105 -14.82 10.20 -5.93
CA THR A 105 -16.14 9.92 -5.33
C THR A 105 -16.28 10.33 -3.87
N ARG A 106 -15.22 10.83 -3.22
CA ARG A 106 -15.29 11.35 -1.84
C ARG A 106 -16.20 12.58 -1.78
N VAL A 107 -16.78 12.84 -0.61
CA VAL A 107 -17.45 14.12 -0.31
C VAL A 107 -16.50 15.28 -0.65
N GLY A 108 -16.99 16.22 -1.45
CA GLY A 108 -16.16 17.30 -2.00
C GLY A 108 -15.46 16.97 -3.32
N PHE A 109 -15.82 15.86 -3.98
CA PHE A 109 -15.28 15.42 -5.27
C PHE A 109 -13.76 15.26 -5.25
N GLN A 110 -13.26 14.62 -4.18
CA GLN A 110 -11.86 14.25 -4.04
C GLN A 110 -11.68 12.74 -4.22
N THR A 111 -10.47 12.35 -4.59
CA THR A 111 -10.05 10.95 -4.64
C THR A 111 -9.64 10.47 -3.23
N PRO A 112 -9.85 9.19 -2.87
CA PRO A 112 -9.35 8.66 -1.61
C PRO A 112 -7.83 8.83 -1.48
N PHE A 113 -7.38 9.36 -0.34
CA PHE A 113 -5.96 9.50 -0.07
C PHE A 113 -5.38 8.12 0.30
N THR A 114 -4.73 7.48 -0.67
CA THR A 114 -4.20 6.12 -0.53
C THR A 114 -2.70 6.05 -0.78
N ASN A 115 -2.05 5.14 -0.07
CA ASN A 115 -0.62 4.84 -0.23
C ASN A 115 -0.42 3.32 -0.35
N VAL A 116 0.50 2.89 -1.21
CA VAL A 116 0.92 1.48 -1.30
C VAL A 116 2.42 1.39 -1.15
N THR A 117 2.89 0.44 -0.35
CA THR A 117 4.33 0.12 -0.24
C THR A 117 4.64 -1.11 -1.08
N LEU A 118 5.67 -1.00 -1.91
CA LEU A 118 6.15 -2.03 -2.82
C LEU A 118 7.55 -2.48 -2.38
N ASP A 119 7.74 -3.79 -2.32
CA ASP A 119 8.96 -4.41 -1.79
C ASP A 119 10.03 -4.63 -2.86
N LEU A 120 9.65 -4.75 -4.14
CA LEU A 120 10.47 -5.15 -5.32
C LEU A 120 11.02 -6.57 -5.27
N ASN A 121 11.50 -6.99 -4.10
CA ASN A 121 11.99 -8.33 -3.84
C ASN A 121 11.18 -8.97 -2.73
N VAL A 122 11.02 -10.30 -2.78
CA VAL A 122 10.32 -11.03 -1.73
C VAL A 122 11.00 -10.74 -0.38
N PRO A 123 10.30 -10.12 0.59
CA PRO A 123 10.91 -9.80 1.86
C PRO A 123 11.11 -11.07 2.69
N GLY A 124 12.21 -11.15 3.43
CA GLY A 124 12.58 -12.34 4.19
C GLY A 124 11.51 -12.81 5.19
N TYR A 125 10.76 -11.89 5.79
CA TYR A 125 9.69 -12.22 6.73
C TYR A 125 8.41 -12.81 6.08
N TYR A 126 8.26 -12.73 4.75
CA TYR A 126 7.20 -13.45 4.02
C TYR A 126 7.70 -14.66 3.26
N ALA A 127 9.01 -14.78 3.00
CA ALA A 127 9.59 -15.77 2.09
C ALA A 127 9.13 -17.21 2.39
N ASP A 128 9.13 -17.63 3.66
CA ASP A 128 8.75 -18.98 4.09
C ASP A 128 7.24 -19.14 4.35
N GLN A 129 6.47 -18.07 4.27
CA GLN A 129 5.02 -18.12 4.51
C GLN A 129 4.28 -18.63 3.27
N CYS A 130 3.32 -19.52 3.47
CA CYS A 130 2.41 -19.98 2.41
C CYS A 130 1.66 -18.81 1.78
N VAL A 131 1.58 -18.79 0.45
CA VAL A 131 0.75 -17.81 -0.26
C VAL A 131 -0.73 -18.08 0.01
N VAL A 132 -1.54 -17.03 -0.04
CA VAL A 132 -2.98 -17.11 0.19
C VAL A 132 -3.74 -16.78 -1.08
N ILE A 133 -4.63 -17.70 -1.50
CA ILE A 133 -5.56 -17.52 -2.62
C ILE A 133 -6.95 -17.96 -2.16
N GLY A 134 -7.97 -17.15 -2.38
CA GLY A 134 -9.34 -17.49 -1.97
C GLY A 134 -9.50 -17.70 -0.47
N GLY A 135 -8.68 -17.03 0.35
CA GLY A 135 -8.67 -17.15 1.80
C GLY A 135 -8.03 -18.43 2.32
N LYS A 136 -7.30 -19.17 1.48
CA LYS A 136 -6.66 -20.43 1.84
C LYS A 136 -5.17 -20.39 1.56
N ALA A 137 -4.39 -20.89 2.52
CA ALA A 137 -2.97 -21.19 2.32
C ALA A 137 -2.81 -22.23 1.20
N GLN A 138 -1.78 -22.05 0.38
CA GLN A 138 -1.42 -22.95 -0.71
C GLN A 138 -0.12 -23.70 -0.40
N ASP A 139 0.20 -24.71 -1.20
CA ASP A 139 1.39 -25.57 -1.02
C ASP A 139 2.72 -24.90 -1.46
N THR A 140 2.69 -23.60 -1.78
CA THR A 140 3.86 -22.81 -2.22
C THR A 140 4.01 -21.58 -1.34
N THR A 141 5.23 -21.07 -1.21
CA THR A 141 5.54 -19.90 -0.35
C THR A 141 5.86 -18.67 -1.17
N TYR A 142 5.85 -17.48 -0.56
CA TYR A 142 6.15 -16.23 -1.28
C TYR A 142 7.54 -16.21 -1.91
N ALA A 143 8.52 -16.97 -1.38
CA ALA A 143 9.87 -17.09 -1.96
C ALA A 143 9.84 -17.50 -3.45
N ASP A 144 8.83 -18.27 -3.85
CA ASP A 144 8.72 -18.77 -5.22
C ASP A 144 8.22 -17.73 -6.23
N PHE A 145 7.84 -16.51 -5.82
CA PHE A 145 7.06 -15.56 -6.65
C PHE A 145 7.81 -14.30 -7.08
N GLN A 146 9.15 -14.28 -6.99
CA GLN A 146 9.97 -13.14 -7.41
C GLN A 146 9.73 -12.73 -8.88
N LYS A 147 9.48 -13.71 -9.77
CA LYS A 147 9.20 -13.44 -11.19
C LYS A 147 7.89 -12.68 -11.37
N GLU A 148 6.85 -13.08 -10.66
CA GLU A 148 5.53 -12.43 -10.69
C GLU A 148 5.58 -11.04 -10.04
N MET A 149 6.34 -10.85 -8.96
CA MET A 149 6.60 -9.52 -8.41
C MET A 149 7.29 -8.62 -9.44
N GLY A 150 8.22 -9.16 -10.23
CA GLY A 150 8.85 -8.41 -11.31
C GLY A 150 7.88 -7.98 -12.41
N LEU A 151 6.99 -8.90 -12.84
CA LEU A 151 5.93 -8.60 -13.79
C LEU A 151 4.95 -7.55 -13.25
N PHE A 152 4.58 -7.66 -11.97
CA PHE A 152 3.70 -6.72 -11.28
C PHE A 152 4.31 -5.31 -11.27
N ASN A 153 5.55 -5.17 -10.78
CA ASN A 153 6.19 -3.87 -10.64
C ASN A 153 6.41 -3.20 -12.00
N LYS A 154 6.87 -3.95 -13.01
CA LYS A 154 6.99 -3.43 -14.38
C LYS A 154 5.66 -2.88 -14.90
N ALA A 155 4.60 -3.68 -14.84
CA ALA A 155 3.28 -3.28 -15.31
C ALA A 155 2.70 -2.10 -14.52
N PHE A 156 2.90 -2.08 -13.20
CA PHE A 156 2.46 -0.99 -12.32
C PHE A 156 3.15 0.33 -12.68
N LEU A 157 4.48 0.30 -12.82
CA LEU A 157 5.29 1.49 -13.14
C LEU A 157 4.98 2.02 -14.54
N GLU A 158 4.84 1.15 -15.54
CA GLU A 158 4.45 1.58 -16.90
C GLU A 158 3.09 2.30 -16.88
N VAL A 159 2.07 1.76 -16.21
CA VAL A 159 0.74 2.39 -16.12
C VAL A 159 0.81 3.74 -15.42
N MET A 160 1.59 3.85 -14.34
CA MET A 160 1.77 5.12 -13.62
C MET A 160 2.55 6.15 -14.45
N ALA A 161 3.56 5.72 -15.22
CA ALA A 161 4.36 6.57 -16.09
C ALA A 161 3.58 7.08 -17.33
N GLU A 162 2.69 6.24 -17.89
CA GLU A 162 1.76 6.63 -18.96
C GLU A 162 0.88 7.83 -18.54
N GLY A 163 0.39 7.81 -17.30
CA GLY A 163 -0.49 8.84 -16.76
C GLY A 163 -1.92 8.77 -17.32
N ASP A 164 -2.70 9.81 -17.06
CA ASP A 164 -4.08 9.89 -17.48
C ASP A 164 -4.25 10.09 -18.99
N ALA A 165 -5.49 10.24 -19.47
CA ALA A 165 -5.79 10.45 -20.89
C ALA A 165 -5.10 11.67 -21.53
N ARG A 166 -4.50 12.57 -20.74
CA ARG A 166 -3.72 13.73 -21.17
C ARG A 166 -2.25 13.64 -20.76
N GLY A 167 -1.79 12.49 -20.28
CA GLY A 167 -0.43 12.27 -19.80
C GLY A 167 -0.11 13.00 -18.49
N ARG A 168 -1.13 13.31 -17.67
CA ARG A 168 -0.93 13.86 -16.32
C ARG A 168 -0.74 12.73 -15.32
N VAL A 169 0.02 12.98 -14.26
CA VAL A 169 0.25 11.98 -13.21
C VAL A 169 -1.05 11.54 -12.55
N PHE A 170 -1.20 10.24 -12.30
CA PHE A 170 -2.19 9.73 -11.36
C PHE A 170 -1.73 9.99 -9.93
N THR A 171 -2.54 10.70 -9.15
CA THR A 171 -2.17 11.08 -7.78
C THR A 171 -2.12 9.87 -6.84
N PHE A 172 -2.97 8.86 -7.07
CA PHE A 172 -3.17 7.75 -6.14
C PHE A 172 -3.11 6.35 -6.80
N PRO A 173 -2.84 5.29 -6.03
CA PRO A 173 -2.23 5.37 -4.71
C PRO A 173 -0.81 5.93 -4.85
N ILE A 174 -0.35 6.65 -3.83
CA ILE A 174 1.04 7.09 -3.79
C ILE A 174 1.92 5.84 -3.62
N PRO A 175 2.82 5.53 -4.56
CA PRO A 175 3.71 4.40 -4.40
C PRO A 175 4.87 4.78 -3.49
N THR A 176 5.28 3.84 -2.64
CA THR A 176 6.49 3.94 -1.82
C THR A 176 7.36 2.71 -2.02
N TYR A 177 8.61 2.92 -2.40
CA TYR A 177 9.60 1.85 -2.54
C TYR A 177 10.65 1.92 -1.43
N SER A 178 11.06 0.76 -0.92
CA SER A 178 12.09 0.68 0.11
C SER A 178 13.48 0.52 -0.52
N ILE A 179 14.39 1.47 -0.24
CA ILE A 179 15.79 1.38 -0.64
C ILE A 179 16.59 0.82 0.54
N THR A 180 17.08 -0.40 0.38
CA THR A 180 17.83 -1.13 1.41
C THR A 180 19.32 -1.23 1.05
N LYS A 181 20.16 -1.71 1.96
CA LYS A 181 21.60 -1.93 1.69
C LYS A 181 21.85 -2.93 0.56
N GLY A 182 20.93 -3.88 0.36
CA GLY A 182 20.98 -4.88 -0.70
C GLY A 182 20.16 -4.50 -1.93
N PHE A 183 19.81 -3.22 -2.10
CA PHE A 183 19.03 -2.77 -3.25
C PHE A 183 19.83 -2.99 -4.55
N ASP A 184 19.24 -3.73 -5.48
CA ASP A 184 19.86 -4.04 -6.76
C ASP A 184 19.68 -2.88 -7.73
N TRP A 185 20.64 -1.96 -7.74
CA TRP A 185 20.64 -0.74 -8.56
C TRP A 185 20.64 -1.02 -10.07
N GLU A 186 21.09 -2.20 -10.48
CA GLU A 186 21.19 -2.61 -11.88
C GLU A 186 19.96 -3.42 -12.35
N ASN A 187 18.94 -3.55 -11.50
CA ASN A 187 17.71 -4.25 -11.85
C ASN A 187 16.98 -3.52 -13.00
N PRO A 188 16.74 -4.17 -14.16
CA PRO A 188 16.11 -3.53 -15.32
C PRO A 188 14.69 -2.99 -15.06
N ILE A 189 13.99 -3.48 -14.03
CA ILE A 189 12.66 -2.96 -13.65
C ILE A 189 12.77 -1.51 -13.13
N LEU A 190 13.95 -1.12 -12.63
CA LEU A 190 14.18 0.22 -12.10
C LEU A 190 14.23 1.28 -13.20
N ASP A 191 14.44 0.90 -14.47
CA ASP A 191 14.42 1.86 -15.57
C ASP A 191 13.08 2.62 -15.61
N ASP A 192 11.96 1.88 -15.52
CA ASP A 192 10.60 2.46 -15.46
C ASP A 192 10.38 3.27 -14.17
N LEU A 193 10.99 2.84 -13.05
CA LEU A 193 10.93 3.54 -11.77
C LEU A 193 11.61 4.92 -11.85
N TRP A 194 12.80 4.96 -12.46
CA TRP A 194 13.57 6.18 -12.64
C TRP A 194 12.94 7.11 -13.67
N GLU A 195 12.39 6.57 -14.76
CA GLU A 195 11.63 7.37 -15.73
C GLU A 195 10.43 8.05 -15.07
N MET A 196 9.62 7.30 -14.31
CA MET A 196 8.48 7.84 -13.58
C MET A 196 8.92 8.92 -12.57
N THR A 197 10.04 8.69 -11.88
CA THR A 197 10.64 9.64 -10.92
C THR A 197 11.06 10.93 -11.61
N ALA A 198 11.76 10.84 -12.73
CA ALA A 198 12.21 12.00 -13.49
C ALA A 198 11.03 12.79 -14.08
N LYS A 199 9.99 12.09 -14.55
CA LYS A 199 8.84 12.70 -15.22
C LYS A 199 7.88 13.39 -14.25
N TYR A 200 7.60 12.78 -13.10
CA TYR A 200 6.52 13.21 -12.21
C TYR A 200 6.93 13.48 -10.76
N GLY A 201 8.18 13.18 -10.36
CA GLY A 201 8.63 13.33 -8.97
C GLY A 201 8.03 12.30 -8.00
N ILE A 202 7.49 11.20 -8.52
CA ILE A 202 7.01 10.03 -7.77
C ILE A 202 7.79 8.79 -8.22
N PRO A 203 8.03 7.80 -7.36
CA PRO A 203 7.38 7.54 -6.07
C PRO A 203 8.15 8.13 -4.88
N TYR A 204 7.64 7.88 -3.67
CA TYR A 204 8.43 8.07 -2.46
C TYR A 204 9.42 6.92 -2.26
N PHE A 205 10.56 7.26 -1.65
CA PHE A 205 11.60 6.30 -1.29
C PHE A 205 11.79 6.26 0.21
N SER A 206 11.59 5.09 0.80
CA SER A 206 11.96 4.82 2.19
C SER A 206 13.43 4.43 2.24
N ASN A 207 14.30 5.35 2.67
CA ASN A 207 15.74 5.11 2.75
C ASN A 207 16.11 4.35 4.04
N PHE A 208 16.59 3.13 3.88
CA PHE A 208 17.14 2.30 4.96
C PHE A 208 18.67 2.11 4.88
N VAL A 209 19.32 2.59 3.81
CA VAL A 209 20.78 2.45 3.61
C VAL A 209 21.55 3.14 4.73
N ASN A 210 21.10 4.34 5.10
CA ASN A 210 21.73 5.19 6.12
C ASN A 210 21.01 5.14 7.47
N SER A 211 20.24 4.08 7.74
CA SER A 211 19.52 3.92 9.00
C SER A 211 19.89 2.62 9.70
N ASP A 212 19.79 2.61 11.03
CA ASP A 212 19.91 1.39 11.86
C ASP A 212 18.59 0.58 11.91
N MET A 213 17.66 0.85 10.99
CA MET A 213 16.37 0.20 10.90
C MET A 213 16.34 -0.73 9.68
N ASN A 214 15.71 -1.88 9.84
CA ASN A 214 15.35 -2.75 8.73
C ASN A 214 13.98 -2.35 8.13
N PRO A 215 13.66 -2.77 6.90
CA PRO A 215 12.32 -2.58 6.32
C PRO A 215 11.18 -3.17 7.14
N GLU A 216 11.45 -4.22 7.93
CA GLU A 216 10.49 -4.80 8.87
C GLU A 216 10.25 -3.93 10.11
N ASP A 217 11.21 -3.08 10.46
CA ASP A 217 11.14 -2.19 11.63
C ASP A 217 10.32 -0.93 11.36
N ALA A 218 9.94 -0.67 10.11
CA ALA A 218 9.18 0.52 9.76
C ALA A 218 8.12 0.28 8.69
N ARG A 219 6.93 0.84 8.93
CA ARG A 219 5.87 0.91 7.93
C ARG A 219 5.51 2.36 7.64
N SER A 220 5.29 2.65 6.36
CA SER A 220 4.86 3.97 5.87
C SER A 220 3.33 4.02 5.90
N MET A 221 2.79 4.76 6.85
CA MET A 221 1.35 4.75 7.16
C MET A 221 0.57 5.88 6.48
N CYS A 222 1.29 6.80 5.81
CA CYS A 222 0.81 7.99 5.11
C CYS A 222 2.02 8.69 4.45
N CYS A 223 1.84 9.90 3.89
CA CYS A 223 2.88 10.74 3.27
C CYS A 223 4.16 10.97 4.08
N ARG A 224 4.12 10.92 5.42
CA ARG A 224 5.34 11.13 6.24
C ARG A 224 5.32 10.48 7.64
N LEU A 225 4.25 9.77 8.00
CA LEU A 225 4.20 9.06 9.27
C LEU A 225 4.89 7.71 9.11
N ARG A 226 6.04 7.58 9.77
CA ARG A 226 6.80 6.33 9.89
C ARG A 226 6.77 5.91 11.35
N ILE A 227 6.21 4.73 11.60
CA ILE A 227 6.19 4.13 12.94
C ILE A 227 7.44 3.26 13.07
N ASP A 228 8.18 3.42 14.17
CA ASP A 228 9.23 2.47 14.57
C ASP A 228 8.58 1.32 15.32
N ASN A 229 8.51 0.16 14.67
CA ASN A 229 7.85 -1.03 15.22
C ASN A 229 8.54 -1.53 16.49
N ARG A 230 9.81 -1.19 16.73
CA ARG A 230 10.58 -1.58 17.93
C ARG A 230 10.11 -0.85 19.18
N GLN A 231 9.43 0.29 19.02
CA GLN A 231 8.89 1.09 20.12
C GLN A 231 7.42 0.78 20.42
N LEU A 232 6.82 -0.21 19.75
CA LEU A 232 5.45 -0.63 20.02
C LEU A 232 5.36 -1.37 21.37
N GLU A 233 4.76 -0.72 22.38
CA GLU A 233 4.56 -1.31 23.71
C GLU A 233 3.65 -2.57 23.71
N LYS A 234 2.75 -2.67 22.73
CA LYS A 234 1.90 -3.85 22.46
C LYS A 234 1.83 -4.08 20.94
N ARG A 235 1.78 -5.34 20.52
CA ARG A 235 1.70 -5.83 19.11
C ARG A 235 3.02 -6.00 18.34
N GLY A 236 4.18 -5.82 18.98
CA GLY A 236 5.47 -6.26 18.42
C GLY A 236 5.72 -7.77 18.60
N GLY A 237 6.23 -8.44 17.56
CA GLY A 237 6.89 -9.76 17.68
C GLY A 237 6.00 -10.98 18.00
N GLY A 238 4.98 -11.24 17.19
CA GLY A 238 4.20 -12.50 17.24
C GLY A 238 4.11 -13.20 15.88
N LEU A 239 3.72 -14.48 15.87
CA LEU A 239 3.55 -15.34 14.68
C LEU A 239 2.60 -14.74 13.61
N PHE A 240 1.80 -13.73 13.99
CA PHE A 240 0.88 -12.95 13.16
C PHE A 240 1.11 -11.44 13.33
N GLY A 241 2.37 -10.99 13.27
CA GLY A 241 2.80 -9.62 13.58
C GLY A 241 1.80 -8.54 13.14
N SER A 242 1.24 -7.80 14.11
CA SER A 242 0.17 -6.81 13.87
C SER A 242 0.70 -5.40 13.56
N ASN A 243 1.96 -5.33 13.12
CA ASN A 243 2.64 -4.13 12.66
C ASN A 243 1.87 -3.38 11.55
N PRO A 244 1.15 -4.05 10.61
CA PRO A 244 0.37 -3.34 9.59
C PRO A 244 -0.84 -2.60 10.17
N LEU A 245 -1.36 -2.99 11.35
CA LEU A 245 -2.55 -2.43 12.00
C LEU A 245 -2.19 -1.29 12.95
N THR A 246 -1.38 -0.36 12.47
CA THR A 246 -0.93 0.81 13.24
C THR A 246 -1.39 2.10 12.54
N GLY A 247 -1.26 3.24 13.21
CA GLY A 247 -1.77 4.50 12.69
C GLY A 247 -1.57 5.64 13.68
N SER A 248 -2.15 6.79 13.36
CA SER A 248 -2.19 7.92 14.29
C SER A 248 -3.63 8.29 14.59
N ILE A 249 -3.92 8.53 15.87
CA ILE A 249 -5.23 9.00 16.32
C ILE A 249 -5.47 10.48 15.97
N GLY A 250 -4.42 11.27 15.79
CA GLY A 250 -4.52 12.72 15.62
C GLY A 250 -3.15 13.38 15.54
N VAL A 251 -3.12 14.60 15.01
CA VAL A 251 -1.90 15.42 14.95
C VAL A 251 -2.16 16.76 15.61
N VAL A 252 -1.24 17.18 16.48
CA VAL A 252 -1.20 18.54 17.03
C VAL A 252 0.17 19.12 16.72
N THR A 253 0.19 20.23 15.99
CA THR A 253 1.43 20.94 15.65
C THR A 253 1.62 22.13 16.58
N ILE A 254 2.80 22.24 17.17
CA ILE A 254 3.21 23.38 17.98
C ILE A 254 3.75 24.48 17.05
N ASN A 255 3.33 25.72 17.26
CA ASN A 255 3.79 26.86 16.48
C ASN A 255 5.16 27.33 16.96
N MET A 256 6.22 26.72 16.45
CA MET A 256 7.60 27.04 16.84
C MET A 256 7.95 28.52 16.70
N PRO A 257 7.58 29.25 15.61
CA PRO A 257 7.82 30.69 15.51
C PRO A 257 7.22 31.57 16.62
N LYS A 258 6.21 31.08 17.36
CA LYS A 258 5.59 31.83 18.47
C LYS A 258 6.28 31.60 19.82
N ILE A 259 7.13 30.59 19.94
CA ILE A 259 7.90 30.27 21.14
C ILE A 259 9.18 31.12 21.14
#